data_AF-A0A1D8GMR7-F1
#
_entry.id   AF-A0A1D8GMR7-F1
#
_cell.length_a   1.000
_cell.length_b   1.000
_cell.length_c   1.000
_cell.angle_alpha   90.00
_cell.angle_beta   90.00
_cell.angle_gamma   90.00
#
_symmetry.space_group_name_H-M   'P 1'
#
loop_
_entity.id
_entity.type
_entity.pdbx_description
1 polymer ?
#
loop_
_entity_poly.entity_id
_entity_poly.type
_entity_poly.pdbx_seq_one_letter_code
_entity_poly.pdbx_strand_id
1 'polypeptide(L)'
;MNYYPYGYNTYPYTYYRGYTPGYIYPQAPVLPNGETNIAEWQSEEARSEYQVNHLTMQARTELMSFYRELEGFGIDRSTAEFLVRFVVSFTVNNAEKYSGTVAQKAAALYRDLGNQHSWIIMMMRNFGIPMQQITKLLTTLIEYVLTRMAGPVRPPESIDQRSVRITNQIREQTTVFAELDRYGVTASIANSIVRAVVLFTLRNSTVDEPPRNIRRRADEIYRLLEKSNLNLISDLRAYRIPPGQIRGILRNIIIFTLRDIYTT
;
A
#
# COMPACT_ATOMS: atom_id res chain seq x y z
N MET A 1 -15.92 36.64 -36.35
CA MET A 1 -14.44 36.59 -36.36
C MET A 1 -13.98 36.15 -34.98
N ASN A 2 -13.47 34.93 -34.86
CA ASN A 2 -12.57 34.48 -33.78
C ASN A 2 -11.96 33.16 -34.25
N TYR A 3 -10.67 33.21 -34.58
CA TYR A 3 -9.86 32.12 -35.13
C TYR A 3 -9.12 31.47 -33.94
N TYR A 4 -9.33 30.18 -33.71
CA TYR A 4 -8.49 29.40 -32.78
C TYR A 4 -7.56 28.50 -33.61
N PRO A 5 -6.22 28.64 -33.51
CA PRO A 5 -5.30 27.81 -34.26
C PRO A 5 -5.05 26.50 -33.51
N TYR A 6 -5.46 25.37 -34.09
CA TYR A 6 -4.97 24.06 -33.69
C TYR A 6 -3.57 23.88 -34.30
N GLY A 7 -2.54 24.07 -33.47
CA GLY A 7 -1.16 23.76 -33.83
C GLY A 7 -0.90 22.26 -33.77
N TYR A 8 -0.73 21.61 -34.91
CA TYR A 8 -0.14 20.28 -35.00
C TYR A 8 1.38 20.42 -34.89
N ASN A 9 1.95 19.95 -33.78
CA ASN A 9 3.40 19.82 -33.66
C ASN A 9 3.82 18.45 -34.23
N THR A 10 4.33 18.49 -35.45
CA THR A 10 5.06 17.39 -36.10
C THR A 10 6.45 17.27 -35.49
N TYR A 11 6.77 16.13 -34.88
CA TYR A 11 8.15 15.77 -34.55
C TYR A 11 8.59 14.51 -35.31
N PRO A 12 9.83 14.51 -35.82
CA PRO A 12 10.33 13.53 -36.78
C PRO A 12 10.73 12.21 -36.11
N TYR A 13 10.49 11.11 -36.81
CA TYR A 13 11.03 9.79 -36.49
C TYR A 13 12.56 9.81 -36.57
N THR A 14 13.24 9.42 -35.49
CA THR A 14 14.66 9.05 -35.50
C THR A 14 14.85 7.65 -34.92
N TYR A 15 15.77 6.90 -35.54
CA TYR A 15 16.05 5.47 -35.35
C TYR A 15 16.86 5.17 -34.06
N TYR A 16 16.54 4.04 -33.40
CA TYR A 16 17.38 3.13 -32.58
C TYR A 16 18.58 3.68 -31.76
N ARG A 17 18.46 3.72 -30.42
CA ARG A 17 19.31 3.01 -29.41
C ARG A 17 19.02 3.51 -27.99
N GLY A 18 18.67 2.59 -27.08
CA GLY A 18 18.70 2.82 -25.63
C GLY A 18 17.44 3.44 -25.03
N TYR A 19 16.41 2.64 -24.75
CA TYR A 19 15.27 3.06 -23.94
C TYR A 19 15.64 3.01 -22.45
N THR A 20 16.00 4.17 -21.88
CA THR A 20 15.57 4.52 -20.52
C THR A 20 14.19 5.16 -20.65
N PRO A 21 13.12 4.65 -20.01
CA PRO A 21 11.82 5.31 -20.03
C PRO A 21 11.94 6.71 -19.44
N GLY A 22 11.86 7.73 -20.29
CA GLY A 22 11.71 9.11 -19.88
C GLY A 22 10.30 9.28 -19.32
N TYR A 23 10.20 9.64 -18.05
CA TYR A 23 8.95 9.99 -17.39
C TYR A 23 8.41 11.28 -18.00
N ILE A 24 7.36 11.16 -18.83
CA ILE A 24 6.50 12.30 -19.14
C ILE A 24 5.60 12.46 -17.92
N TYR A 25 5.94 13.42 -17.05
CA TYR A 25 4.98 13.89 -16.06
C TYR A 25 3.78 14.46 -16.81
N PRO A 26 2.54 13.98 -16.58
CA PRO A 26 1.37 14.65 -17.12
C PRO A 26 1.35 16.08 -16.58
N GLN A 27 1.31 17.07 -17.49
CA GLN A 27 1.11 18.45 -17.10
C GLN A 27 -0.30 18.56 -16.49
N ALA A 28 -0.37 19.04 -15.25
CA ALA A 28 -1.62 19.15 -14.52
C ALA A 28 -2.60 20.07 -15.29
N PRO A 29 -3.86 19.66 -15.50
CA PRO A 29 -4.89 20.58 -15.97
C PRO A 29 -5.09 21.67 -14.91
N VAL A 30 -4.83 22.92 -15.30
CA VAL A 30 -5.12 24.09 -14.45
C VAL A 30 -6.64 24.28 -14.45
N LEU A 31 -7.30 23.85 -13.37
CA LEU A 31 -8.72 24.07 -13.17
C LEU A 31 -8.96 25.30 -12.27
N PRO A 32 -9.88 26.20 -12.65
CA PRO A 32 -10.23 27.34 -11.83
C PRO A 32 -11.16 26.90 -10.70
N ASN A 33 -10.66 27.06 -9.48
CA ASN A 33 -11.40 27.11 -8.21
C ASN A 33 -12.09 25.81 -7.76
N GLY A 34 -11.37 25.04 -6.93
CA GLY A 34 -11.92 23.97 -6.12
C GLY A 34 -10.82 23.26 -5.35
N GLU A 35 -10.70 23.54 -4.05
CA GLU A 35 -9.80 22.84 -3.11
C GLU A 35 -10.19 21.35 -3.03
N THR A 36 -9.73 20.58 -4.00
CA THR A 36 -9.76 19.12 -3.98
C THR A 36 -8.42 18.65 -3.45
N ASN A 37 -8.40 17.64 -2.60
CA ASN A 37 -7.26 17.22 -1.77
C ASN A 37 -6.09 16.64 -2.60
N ILE A 38 -5.39 17.48 -3.36
CA ILE A 38 -4.35 17.11 -4.35
C ILE A 38 -3.30 16.16 -3.76
N ALA A 39 -2.97 16.32 -2.48
CA ALA A 39 -2.00 15.49 -1.78
C ALA A 39 -2.47 14.04 -1.50
N GLU A 40 -3.78 13.83 -1.34
CA GLU A 40 -4.37 12.50 -1.06
C GLU A 40 -4.41 11.64 -2.32
N TRP A 41 -4.90 12.21 -3.43
CA TRP A 41 -4.91 11.59 -4.75
C TRP A 41 -3.50 11.22 -5.23
N GLN A 42 -2.54 12.13 -5.04
CA GLN A 42 -1.13 11.87 -5.36
C GLN A 42 -0.54 10.73 -4.52
N SER A 43 -1.00 10.56 -3.27
CA SER A 43 -0.51 9.51 -2.39
C SER A 43 -1.09 8.14 -2.71
N GLU A 44 -2.34 8.07 -3.16
CA GLU A 44 -3.01 6.81 -3.53
C GLU A 44 -2.53 6.31 -4.89
N GLU A 45 -2.40 7.20 -5.87
CA GLU A 45 -1.86 6.86 -7.19
C GLU A 45 -0.40 6.40 -7.10
N ALA A 46 0.43 7.09 -6.31
CA ALA A 46 1.82 6.69 -6.07
C ALA A 46 1.93 5.33 -5.34
N ARG A 47 1.01 5.03 -4.41
CA ARG A 47 0.95 3.73 -3.72
C ARG A 47 0.55 2.61 -4.68
N SER A 48 -0.48 2.83 -5.50
CA SER A 48 -0.91 1.87 -6.52
C SER A 48 0.21 1.61 -7.53
N GLU A 49 0.87 2.66 -8.02
CA GLU A 49 1.98 2.51 -8.97
C GLU A 49 3.17 1.72 -8.37
N TYR A 50 3.54 2.02 -7.12
CA TYR A 50 4.56 1.24 -6.41
C TYR A 50 4.15 -0.24 -6.29
N GLN A 51 2.90 -0.50 -5.91
CA GLN A 51 2.37 -1.85 -5.76
C GLN A 51 2.36 -2.62 -7.09
N VAL A 52 1.93 -1.97 -8.18
CA VAL A 52 1.94 -2.55 -9.53
C VAL A 52 3.36 -2.88 -9.96
N ASN A 53 4.31 -1.96 -9.79
CA ASN A 53 5.71 -2.19 -10.17
C ASN A 53 6.32 -3.33 -9.35
N HIS A 54 6.08 -3.38 -8.03
CA HIS A 54 6.53 -4.44 -7.15
C HIS A 54 5.95 -5.81 -7.55
N LEU A 55 4.63 -5.90 -7.74
CA LEU A 55 3.96 -7.15 -8.12
C LEU A 55 4.36 -7.63 -9.51
N THR A 56 4.59 -6.71 -10.45
CA THR A 56 5.08 -7.04 -11.79
C THR A 56 6.48 -7.65 -11.74
N MET A 57 7.38 -7.11 -10.90
CA MET A 57 8.73 -7.67 -10.69
C MET A 57 8.69 -9.06 -10.04
N GLN A 58 7.80 -9.26 -9.06
CA GLN A 58 7.60 -10.58 -8.43
C GLN A 58 7.04 -11.59 -9.43
N ALA A 59 6.02 -11.22 -10.21
CA ALA A 59 5.45 -12.05 -11.26
C ALA A 59 6.51 -12.47 -12.29
N ARG A 60 7.42 -11.56 -12.67
CA ARG A 60 8.53 -11.87 -13.59
C ARG A 60 9.42 -13.01 -13.08
N THR A 61 9.66 -13.06 -11.78
CA THR A 61 10.56 -14.03 -11.17
C THR A 61 9.86 -15.35 -10.90
N GLU A 62 8.63 -15.29 -10.37
CA GLU A 62 7.91 -16.46 -9.85
C GLU A 62 7.02 -17.14 -10.90
N LEU A 63 6.55 -16.42 -11.92
CA LEU A 63 5.73 -16.96 -13.00
C LEU A 63 6.56 -17.22 -14.27
N MET A 64 7.82 -17.63 -14.15
CA MET A 64 8.66 -17.89 -15.33
C MET A 64 8.05 -18.92 -16.30
N SER A 65 7.33 -19.92 -15.77
CA SER A 65 6.58 -20.88 -16.59
C SER A 65 5.47 -20.23 -17.41
N PHE A 66 4.77 -19.23 -16.86
CA PHE A 66 3.75 -18.45 -17.56
C PHE A 66 4.34 -17.69 -18.76
N TYR A 67 5.48 -17.03 -18.57
CA TYR A 67 6.17 -16.34 -19.66
C TYR A 67 6.60 -17.30 -20.77
N ARG A 68 7.17 -18.46 -20.40
CA ARG A 68 7.55 -19.50 -21.37
C ARG A 68 6.35 -20.05 -22.12
N GLU A 69 5.20 -20.16 -21.46
CA GLU A 69 3.97 -20.62 -22.10
C GLU A 69 3.48 -19.61 -23.14
N LEU A 70 3.49 -18.30 -22.83
CA LEU A 70 3.19 -17.25 -23.82
C LEU A 70 4.18 -17.25 -25.00
N GLU A 71 5.48 -17.38 -24.70
CA GLU A 71 6.55 -17.48 -25.71
C GLU A 71 6.36 -18.71 -26.62
N GLY A 72 5.86 -19.83 -26.07
CA GLY A 72 5.52 -21.02 -26.83
C GLY A 72 4.41 -20.81 -27.87
N PHE A 73 3.57 -19.79 -27.69
CA PHE A 73 2.56 -19.36 -28.66
C PHE A 73 3.04 -18.22 -29.58
N GLY A 74 4.34 -17.89 -29.55
CA GLY A 74 4.93 -16.86 -30.40
C GLY A 74 4.75 -15.43 -29.89
N ILE A 75 4.31 -15.25 -28.63
CA ILE A 75 4.28 -13.94 -27.99
C ILE A 75 5.71 -13.62 -27.52
N ASP A 76 6.31 -12.57 -28.07
CA ASP A 76 7.65 -12.17 -27.66
C ASP A 76 7.66 -11.66 -26.20
N ARG A 77 8.85 -11.67 -25.60
CA ARG A 77 9.05 -11.30 -24.19
C ARG A 77 8.50 -9.92 -23.85
N SER A 78 8.67 -8.94 -24.73
CA SER A 78 8.22 -7.57 -24.48
C SER A 78 6.69 -7.49 -24.47
N THR A 79 6.04 -8.16 -25.41
CA THR A 79 4.57 -8.26 -25.44
C THR A 79 4.04 -9.00 -24.23
N ALA A 80 4.70 -10.10 -23.81
CA ALA A 80 4.33 -10.82 -22.59
C ALA A 80 4.46 -9.96 -21.33
N GLU A 81 5.57 -9.21 -21.18
CA GLU A 81 5.78 -8.29 -20.05
C GLU A 81 4.75 -7.17 -20.02
N PHE A 82 4.38 -6.62 -21.18
CA PHE A 82 3.31 -5.64 -21.30
C PHE A 82 1.96 -6.21 -20.84
N LEU A 83 1.59 -7.40 -21.33
CA LEU A 83 0.35 -8.09 -20.95
C LEU A 83 0.30 -8.35 -19.44
N VAL A 84 1.39 -8.86 -18.86
CA VAL A 84 1.45 -9.12 -17.41
C VAL A 84 1.27 -7.84 -16.62
N ARG A 85 2.02 -6.78 -16.96
CA ARG A 85 1.89 -5.48 -16.27
C ARG A 85 0.48 -4.92 -16.36
N PHE A 86 -0.15 -5.04 -17.53
CA PHE A 86 -1.53 -4.60 -17.73
C PHE A 86 -2.50 -5.35 -16.80
N VAL A 87 -2.44 -6.70 -16.79
CA VAL A 87 -3.34 -7.51 -15.96
C VAL A 87 -3.09 -7.30 -14.47
N VAL A 88 -1.83 -7.12 -14.06
CA VAL A 88 -1.47 -6.76 -12.67
C VAL A 88 -2.11 -5.41 -12.29
N SER A 89 -1.91 -4.38 -13.11
CA SER A 89 -2.49 -3.05 -12.88
C SER A 89 -4.01 -3.09 -12.81
N PHE A 90 -4.65 -3.76 -13.77
CA PHE A 90 -6.10 -3.95 -13.77
C PHE A 90 -6.58 -4.64 -12.48
N THR A 91 -5.89 -5.70 -12.06
CA THR A 91 -6.25 -6.45 -10.84
C THR A 91 -6.12 -5.57 -9.60
N VAL A 92 -5.01 -4.86 -9.44
CA VAL A 92 -4.77 -3.97 -8.29
C VAL A 92 -5.87 -2.90 -8.19
N ASN A 93 -6.19 -2.25 -9.30
CA ASN A 93 -7.15 -1.15 -9.32
C ASN A 93 -8.63 -1.58 -9.19
N ASN A 94 -8.94 -2.88 -9.33
CA ASN A 94 -10.32 -3.38 -9.32
C ASN A 94 -10.57 -4.43 -8.22
N ALA A 95 -9.55 -4.90 -7.50
CA ALA A 95 -9.69 -5.99 -6.53
C ALA A 95 -10.68 -5.70 -5.40
N GLU A 96 -10.79 -4.43 -4.98
CA GLU A 96 -11.68 -4.00 -3.89
C GLU A 96 -13.17 -4.04 -4.28
N LYS A 97 -13.48 -3.99 -5.58
CA LYS A 97 -14.87 -4.07 -6.09
C LYS A 97 -15.51 -5.45 -5.85
N TYR A 98 -14.69 -6.46 -5.59
CA TYR A 98 -15.12 -7.85 -5.49
C TYR A 98 -14.85 -8.41 -4.09
N SER A 99 -15.81 -9.17 -3.56
CA SER A 99 -15.73 -9.87 -2.28
C SER A 99 -15.70 -11.40 -2.50
N GLY A 100 -15.43 -12.16 -1.42
CA GLY A 100 -15.36 -13.62 -1.46
C GLY A 100 -13.94 -14.17 -1.50
N THR A 101 -13.84 -15.48 -1.80
CA THR A 101 -12.56 -16.21 -1.89
C THR A 101 -11.70 -15.70 -3.05
N VAL A 102 -10.38 -15.95 -3.01
CA VAL A 102 -9.46 -15.56 -4.09
C VAL A 102 -9.93 -16.07 -5.45
N ALA A 103 -10.37 -17.34 -5.52
CA ALA A 103 -10.90 -17.93 -6.75
C ALA A 103 -12.18 -17.23 -7.25
N GLN A 104 -13.10 -16.88 -6.35
CA GLN A 104 -14.32 -16.14 -6.71
C GLN A 104 -14.00 -14.73 -7.22
N LYS A 105 -13.09 -14.01 -6.53
CA LYS A 105 -12.62 -12.70 -6.96
C LYS A 105 -11.92 -12.77 -8.32
N ALA A 106 -11.04 -13.75 -8.52
CA ALA A 106 -10.33 -13.93 -9.78
C ALA A 106 -11.27 -14.21 -10.95
N ALA A 107 -12.27 -15.07 -10.77
CA ALA A 107 -13.28 -15.33 -11.79
C ALA A 107 -14.13 -14.08 -12.10
N ALA A 108 -14.43 -13.25 -11.10
CA ALA A 108 -15.14 -11.99 -11.30
C ALA A 108 -14.29 -10.96 -12.07
N LEU A 109 -13.04 -10.78 -11.65
CA LEU A 109 -12.06 -9.90 -12.31
C LEU A 109 -11.74 -10.34 -13.74
N TYR A 110 -11.63 -11.65 -14.01
CA TYR A 110 -11.42 -12.16 -15.36
C TYR A 110 -12.60 -11.79 -16.29
N ARG A 111 -13.83 -11.96 -15.82
CA ARG A 111 -15.02 -11.57 -16.58
C ARG A 111 -15.03 -10.07 -16.86
N ASP A 112 -14.70 -9.27 -15.85
CA ASP A 112 -14.66 -7.81 -15.99
C ASP A 112 -13.54 -7.33 -16.93
N LEU A 113 -12.36 -7.95 -16.84
CA LEU A 113 -11.26 -7.75 -17.78
C LEU A 113 -11.69 -8.06 -19.21
N GLY A 114 -12.39 -9.18 -19.43
CA GLY A 114 -12.91 -9.54 -20.75
C GLY A 114 -13.96 -8.57 -21.29
N ASN A 115 -14.79 -8.00 -20.41
CA ASN A 115 -15.82 -7.03 -20.77
C ASN A 115 -15.24 -5.65 -21.10
N GLN A 116 -14.28 -5.16 -20.31
CA GLN A 116 -13.70 -3.83 -20.47
C GLN A 116 -12.52 -3.80 -21.45
N HIS A 117 -11.80 -4.92 -21.56
CA HIS A 117 -10.54 -5.02 -22.29
C HIS A 117 -10.49 -6.28 -23.18
N SER A 118 -11.57 -6.49 -23.94
CA SER A 118 -11.71 -7.62 -24.88
C SER A 118 -10.56 -7.76 -25.88
N TRP A 119 -9.82 -6.67 -26.16
CA TRP A 119 -8.64 -6.67 -27.02
C TRP A 119 -7.53 -7.60 -26.53
N ILE A 120 -7.42 -7.86 -25.22
CA ILE A 120 -6.42 -8.79 -24.66
C ILE A 120 -6.73 -10.21 -25.10
N ILE A 121 -8.00 -10.62 -24.94
CA ILE A 121 -8.46 -11.94 -25.35
C ILE A 121 -8.31 -12.09 -26.86
N MET A 122 -8.68 -11.06 -27.63
CA MET A 122 -8.52 -11.07 -29.09
C MET A 122 -7.05 -11.18 -29.51
N MET A 123 -6.14 -10.44 -28.87
CA MET A 123 -4.71 -10.52 -29.12
C MET A 123 -4.20 -11.94 -28.86
N MET A 124 -4.46 -12.50 -27.68
CA MET A 124 -4.03 -13.85 -27.32
C MET A 124 -4.58 -14.90 -28.29
N ARG A 125 -5.83 -14.74 -28.75
CA ARG A 125 -6.41 -15.60 -29.80
C ARG A 125 -5.70 -15.47 -31.15
N ASN A 126 -5.27 -14.27 -31.53
CA ASN A 126 -4.53 -14.05 -32.78
C ASN A 126 -3.15 -14.73 -32.76
N PHE A 127 -2.57 -14.93 -31.57
CA PHE A 127 -1.38 -15.78 -31.36
C PHE A 127 -1.71 -17.28 -31.28
N GLY A 128 -2.94 -17.69 -31.62
CA GLY A 128 -3.33 -19.09 -31.65
C GLY A 128 -3.60 -19.72 -30.28
N ILE A 129 -3.66 -18.94 -29.21
CA ILE A 129 -3.95 -19.46 -27.87
C ILE A 129 -5.42 -19.91 -27.79
N PRO A 130 -5.71 -21.18 -27.47
CA PRO A 130 -7.09 -21.64 -27.31
C PRO A 130 -7.82 -20.91 -26.18
N MET A 131 -9.12 -20.65 -26.33
CA MET A 131 -9.90 -19.87 -25.35
C MET A 131 -9.83 -20.44 -23.92
N GLN A 132 -9.83 -21.76 -23.77
CA GLN A 132 -9.69 -22.42 -22.46
C GLN A 132 -8.33 -22.10 -21.82
N GLN A 133 -7.27 -22.07 -22.63
CA GLN A 133 -5.92 -21.75 -22.17
C GLN A 133 -5.79 -20.25 -21.83
N ILE A 134 -6.42 -19.36 -22.60
CA ILE A 134 -6.49 -17.91 -22.27
C ILE A 134 -7.15 -17.71 -20.90
N THR A 135 -8.31 -18.34 -20.70
CA THR A 135 -9.06 -18.26 -19.43
C THR A 135 -8.21 -18.72 -18.27
N LYS A 136 -7.56 -19.89 -18.41
CA LYS A 136 -6.65 -20.45 -17.40
C LYS A 136 -5.48 -19.50 -17.10
N LEU A 137 -4.75 -19.06 -18.11
CA LEU A 137 -3.59 -18.18 -17.97
C LEU A 137 -3.96 -16.87 -17.25
N LEU A 138 -4.98 -16.17 -17.74
CA LEU A 138 -5.38 -14.89 -17.17
C LEU A 138 -5.93 -15.07 -15.74
N THR A 139 -6.70 -16.12 -15.48
CA THR A 139 -7.23 -16.40 -14.13
C THR A 139 -6.09 -16.72 -13.15
N THR A 140 -5.13 -17.57 -13.55
CA THR A 140 -3.96 -17.90 -12.71
C THR A 140 -3.12 -16.65 -12.41
N LEU A 141 -2.93 -15.76 -13.38
CA LEU A 141 -2.20 -14.51 -13.15
C LEU A 141 -2.97 -13.59 -12.18
N ILE A 142 -4.30 -13.47 -12.33
CA ILE A 142 -5.13 -12.68 -11.41
C ILE A 142 -5.12 -13.29 -10.00
N GLU A 143 -5.26 -14.61 -9.87
CA GLU A 143 -5.18 -15.32 -8.59
C GLU A 143 -3.84 -15.08 -7.91
N TYR A 144 -2.74 -15.21 -8.66
CA TYR A 144 -1.41 -14.92 -8.18
C TYR A 144 -1.31 -13.50 -7.62
N VAL A 145 -1.78 -12.50 -8.38
CA VAL A 145 -1.77 -11.10 -7.95
C VAL A 145 -2.61 -10.90 -6.70
N LEU A 146 -3.83 -11.44 -6.65
CA LEU A 146 -4.71 -11.37 -5.48
C LEU A 146 -4.09 -12.02 -4.24
N THR A 147 -3.46 -13.19 -4.39
CA THR A 147 -2.74 -13.86 -3.30
C THR A 147 -1.57 -13.02 -2.81
N ARG A 148 -0.81 -12.38 -3.71
CA ARG A 148 0.30 -11.50 -3.32
C ARG A 148 -0.18 -10.18 -2.70
N MET A 149 -1.29 -9.62 -3.17
CA MET A 149 -1.94 -8.43 -2.58
C MET A 149 -2.49 -8.71 -1.19
N ALA A 150 -3.06 -9.90 -0.96
CA ALA A 150 -3.44 -10.36 0.38
C ALA A 150 -2.23 -10.59 1.31
N GLY A 151 -1.01 -10.52 0.78
CA GLY A 151 0.24 -10.89 1.45
C GLY A 151 0.41 -12.42 1.54
N PRO A 152 1.54 -12.93 2.08
CA PRO A 152 1.52 -14.29 2.61
C PRO A 152 0.29 -14.42 3.52
N VAL A 153 -0.37 -15.57 3.57
CA VAL A 153 -1.40 -15.85 4.58
C VAL A 153 -0.72 -15.70 5.94
N ARG A 154 -0.68 -14.46 6.45
CA ARG A 154 -0.23 -14.18 7.79
C ARG A 154 -1.38 -14.72 8.62
N PRO A 155 -1.12 -15.65 9.54
CA PRO A 155 -2.01 -15.78 10.69
C PRO A 155 -2.28 -14.35 11.18
N PRO A 156 -3.52 -14.01 11.59
CA PRO A 156 -3.83 -12.66 12.07
C PRO A 156 -2.68 -12.21 12.98
N GLU A 157 -2.00 -11.12 12.58
CA GLU A 157 -0.82 -10.65 13.28
C GLU A 157 -1.22 -10.51 14.75
N SER A 158 -0.63 -11.33 15.62
CA SER A 158 -0.98 -11.27 17.03
C SER A 158 -0.75 -9.84 17.52
N ILE A 159 -1.58 -9.36 18.45
CA ILE A 159 -1.42 -8.03 19.02
C ILE A 159 0.04 -7.82 19.52
N ASP A 160 0.68 -8.88 20.00
CA ASP A 160 2.08 -8.87 20.41
C ASP A 160 3.07 -8.68 19.25
N GLN A 161 2.91 -9.37 18.12
CA GLN A 161 3.73 -9.17 16.92
C GLN A 161 3.55 -7.76 16.35
N ARG A 162 2.29 -7.29 16.28
CA ARG A 162 1.97 -5.93 15.83
C ARG A 162 2.59 -4.88 16.73
N SER A 163 2.61 -5.12 18.04
CA SER A 163 3.26 -4.22 18.99
C SER A 163 4.75 -4.07 18.74
N VAL A 164 5.45 -5.16 18.38
CA VAL A 164 6.89 -5.15 18.09
C VAL A 164 7.15 -4.37 16.80
N ARG A 165 6.37 -4.65 15.75
CA ARG A 165 6.48 -3.95 14.46
C ARG A 165 6.31 -2.44 14.63
N ILE A 166 5.22 -2.00 15.27
CA ILE A 166 4.94 -0.58 15.49
C ILE A 166 6.00 0.06 16.39
N THR A 167 6.50 -0.66 17.41
CA THR A 167 7.60 -0.15 18.25
C THR A 167 8.86 0.13 17.44
N ASN A 168 9.22 -0.75 16.51
CA ASN A 168 10.37 -0.53 15.61
C ASN A 168 10.12 0.66 14.68
N GLN A 169 8.91 0.80 14.11
CA GLN A 169 8.55 1.95 13.28
C GLN A 169 8.63 3.27 14.07
N ILE A 170 8.18 3.30 15.33
CA ILE A 170 8.29 4.47 16.21
C ILE A 170 9.77 4.82 16.44
N ARG A 171 10.63 3.82 16.62
CA ARG A 171 12.08 4.03 16.78
C ARG A 171 12.70 4.66 15.54
N GLU A 172 12.31 4.19 14.36
CA GLU A 172 12.89 4.62 13.08
C GLU A 172 12.35 5.97 12.59
N GLN A 173 11.09 6.29 12.91
CA GLN A 173 10.36 7.38 12.26
C GLN A 173 10.01 8.54 13.20
N THR A 174 10.33 8.45 14.49
CA THR A 174 9.96 9.48 15.48
C THR A 174 11.11 9.84 16.41
N THR A 175 10.97 10.97 17.10
CA THR A 175 11.92 11.44 18.12
C THR A 175 11.70 10.80 19.49
N VAL A 176 10.71 9.92 19.66
CA VAL A 176 10.30 9.37 20.97
C VAL A 176 11.47 8.72 21.72
N PHE A 177 12.25 7.89 21.04
CA PHE A 177 13.38 7.20 21.68
C PHE A 177 14.51 8.17 22.03
N ALA A 178 14.78 9.15 21.17
CA ALA A 178 15.76 10.21 21.45
C ALA A 178 15.32 11.12 22.61
N GLU A 179 14.01 11.38 22.74
CA GLU A 179 13.45 12.13 23.86
C GLU A 179 13.58 11.38 25.18
N LEU A 180 13.30 10.07 25.20
CA LEU A 180 13.48 9.23 26.38
C LEU A 180 14.96 9.13 26.79
N ASP A 181 15.86 8.99 25.83
CA ASP A 181 17.31 8.94 26.05
C ASP A 181 17.84 10.23 26.70
N ARG A 182 17.32 11.41 26.30
CA ARG A 182 17.67 12.71 26.93
C ARG A 182 17.36 12.78 28.43
N TYR A 183 16.45 11.95 28.94
CA TYR A 183 16.14 11.85 30.36
C TYR A 183 16.86 10.66 31.04
N GLY A 184 17.82 10.03 30.37
CA GLY A 184 18.59 8.92 30.91
C GLY A 184 17.85 7.57 30.90
N VAL A 185 16.76 7.46 30.12
CA VAL A 185 16.06 6.18 29.94
C VAL A 185 16.86 5.32 28.98
N THR A 186 17.42 4.21 29.47
CA THR A 186 18.20 3.30 28.62
C THR A 186 17.35 2.73 27.47
N ALA A 187 17.99 2.39 26.34
CA ALA A 187 17.29 1.89 25.16
C ALA A 187 16.41 0.66 25.44
N SER A 188 16.83 -0.25 26.32
CA SER A 188 16.05 -1.42 26.72
C SER A 188 14.76 -1.02 27.46
N ILE A 189 14.87 -0.07 28.38
CA ILE A 189 13.73 0.42 29.17
C ILE A 189 12.81 1.25 28.29
N ALA A 190 13.35 2.13 27.44
CA ALA A 190 12.58 2.88 26.47
C ALA A 190 11.79 1.95 25.54
N ASN A 191 12.42 0.87 25.06
CA ASN A 191 11.75 -0.14 24.24
C ASN A 191 10.60 -0.83 24.97
N SER A 192 10.80 -1.20 26.24
CA SER A 192 9.75 -1.80 27.07
C SER A 192 8.57 -0.84 27.28
N ILE A 193 8.85 0.43 27.59
CA ILE A 193 7.82 1.46 27.79
C ILE A 193 7.03 1.69 26.51
N VAL A 194 7.71 1.95 25.38
CA VAL A 194 7.04 2.19 24.10
C VAL A 194 6.17 1.00 23.71
N ARG A 195 6.71 -0.23 23.82
CA ARG A 195 5.95 -1.45 23.51
C ARG A 195 4.72 -1.60 24.41
N ALA A 196 4.83 -1.31 25.71
CA ALA A 196 3.69 -1.37 26.62
C ALA A 196 2.57 -0.40 26.22
N VAL A 197 2.92 0.83 25.83
CA VAL A 197 1.95 1.84 25.38
C VAL A 197 1.31 1.45 24.06
N VAL A 198 2.09 0.93 23.10
CA VAL A 198 1.58 0.41 21.83
C VAL A 198 0.60 -0.74 22.07
N LEU A 199 0.97 -1.72 22.89
CA LEU A 199 0.14 -2.87 23.23
C LEU A 199 -1.17 -2.43 23.89
N PHE A 200 -1.10 -1.49 24.83
CA PHE A 200 -2.27 -0.91 25.48
C PHE A 200 -3.19 -0.22 24.46
N THR A 201 -2.60 0.55 23.54
CA THR A 201 -3.35 1.26 22.49
C THR A 201 -4.06 0.27 21.56
N LEU A 202 -3.36 -0.77 21.09
CA LEU A 202 -3.95 -1.82 20.24
C LEU A 202 -5.14 -2.50 20.91
N ARG A 203 -5.05 -2.81 22.22
CA ARG A 203 -6.14 -3.45 22.98
C ARG A 203 -7.34 -2.56 23.24
N ASN A 204 -7.13 -1.24 23.26
CA ASN A 204 -8.19 -0.25 23.51
C ASN A 204 -8.65 0.48 22.24
N SER A 205 -8.21 0.03 21.06
CA SER A 205 -8.64 0.54 19.76
C SER A 205 -9.56 -0.47 19.10
N THR A 206 -10.73 -0.04 18.66
CA THR A 206 -11.64 -0.83 17.84
C THR A 206 -11.23 -0.65 16.38
N VAL A 207 -10.91 -1.75 15.69
CA VAL A 207 -10.53 -1.72 14.27
C VAL A 207 -11.73 -1.35 13.40
N ASP A 208 -12.93 -1.79 13.79
CA ASP A 208 -14.14 -1.68 12.98
C ASP A 208 -14.80 -0.28 13.01
N GLU A 209 -14.32 0.62 13.89
CA GLU A 209 -14.89 1.96 14.05
C GLU A 209 -13.77 3.02 14.04
N PRO A 210 -13.34 3.48 12.85
CA PRO A 210 -12.29 4.49 12.75
C PRO A 210 -12.73 5.81 13.41
N PRO A 211 -11.88 6.42 14.24
CA PRO A 211 -12.24 7.64 14.95
C PRO A 211 -12.30 8.81 13.97
N ARG A 212 -13.36 9.62 14.06
CA ARG A 212 -13.49 10.88 13.30
C ARG A 212 -12.31 11.85 13.54
N ASN A 213 -11.64 11.73 14.69
CA ASN A 213 -10.48 12.54 15.03
C ASN A 213 -9.46 11.72 15.84
N ILE A 214 -8.34 11.37 15.19
CA ILE A 214 -7.25 10.58 15.79
C ILE A 214 -6.69 11.24 17.05
N ARG A 215 -6.57 12.58 17.08
CA ARG A 215 -6.02 13.30 18.24
C ARG A 215 -6.94 13.20 19.45
N ARG A 216 -8.25 13.36 19.24
CA ARG A 216 -9.26 13.18 20.29
C ARG A 216 -9.24 11.74 20.82
N ARG A 217 -9.19 10.75 19.93
CA ARG A 217 -9.10 9.34 20.32
C ARG A 217 -7.82 9.04 21.10
N ALA A 218 -6.70 9.64 20.70
CA ALA A 218 -5.45 9.51 21.44
C ALA A 218 -5.52 10.09 22.85
N ASP A 219 -6.22 11.22 23.04
CA ASP A 219 -6.45 11.80 24.37
C ASP A 219 -7.35 10.90 25.25
N GLU A 220 -8.36 10.25 24.66
CA GLU A 220 -9.20 9.28 25.36
C GLU A 220 -8.40 8.05 25.81
N ILE A 221 -7.60 7.45 24.92
CA ILE A 221 -6.73 6.31 25.24
C ILE A 221 -5.67 6.70 26.27
N TYR A 222 -5.09 7.90 26.18
CA TYR A 222 -4.15 8.41 27.18
C TYR A 222 -4.80 8.46 28.58
N ARG A 223 -6.03 8.97 28.70
CA ARG A 223 -6.75 9.01 29.98
C ARG A 223 -7.02 7.61 30.54
N LEU A 224 -7.31 6.64 29.66
CA LEU A 224 -7.47 5.25 30.07
C LEU A 224 -6.14 4.66 30.56
N LEU A 225 -5.04 4.91 29.85
CA LEU A 225 -3.69 4.50 30.23
C LEU A 225 -3.31 5.07 31.60
N GLU A 226 -3.55 6.36 31.82
CA GLU A 226 -3.25 7.05 33.07
C GLU A 226 -3.98 6.46 34.27
N LYS A 227 -5.24 6.05 34.09
CA LYS A 227 -6.03 5.40 35.15
C LYS A 227 -5.62 3.96 35.42
N SER A 228 -5.24 3.22 34.37
CA SER A 228 -5.06 1.76 34.43
C SER A 228 -3.62 1.31 34.62
N ASN A 229 -2.63 2.15 34.28
CA ASN A 229 -1.21 1.81 34.26
C ASN A 229 -0.38 2.80 35.08
N LEU A 230 -0.71 2.93 36.37
CA LEU A 230 -0.01 3.83 37.29
C LEU A 230 1.49 3.55 37.37
N ASN A 231 1.90 2.28 37.25
CA ASN A 231 3.31 1.87 37.30
C ASN A 231 4.12 2.50 36.15
N LEU A 232 3.61 2.46 34.91
CA LEU A 232 4.32 3.03 33.75
C LEU A 232 4.58 4.53 33.91
N ILE A 233 3.59 5.27 34.41
CA ILE A 233 3.73 6.71 34.67
C ILE A 233 4.69 6.96 35.83
N SER A 234 4.61 6.15 36.89
CA SER A 234 5.54 6.22 38.02
C SER A 234 6.98 5.96 37.57
N ASP A 235 7.20 4.97 36.72
CA ASP A 235 8.52 4.63 36.17
C ASP A 235 9.09 5.80 35.38
N LEU A 236 8.30 6.42 34.50
CA LEU A 236 8.72 7.62 33.75
C LEU A 236 9.03 8.81 34.69
N ARG A 237 8.29 8.97 35.79
CA ARG A 237 8.56 9.99 36.81
C ARG A 237 9.85 9.71 37.58
N ALA A 238 10.23 8.45 37.77
CA ALA A 238 11.49 8.09 38.43
C ALA A 238 12.72 8.61 37.64
N TYR A 239 12.60 8.72 36.32
CA TYR A 239 13.58 9.38 35.44
C TYR A 239 13.48 10.92 35.43
N ARG A 240 12.73 11.52 36.36
CA ARG A 240 12.54 12.97 36.50
C ARG A 240 11.96 13.64 35.25
N ILE A 241 11.21 12.91 34.44
CA ILE A 241 10.54 13.45 33.26
C ILE A 241 9.37 14.33 33.71
N PRO A 242 9.27 15.61 33.28
CA PRO A 242 8.16 16.47 33.66
C PRO A 242 6.80 15.90 33.23
N PRO A 243 5.72 16.03 34.02
CA PRO A 243 4.41 15.46 33.68
C PRO A 243 3.88 15.87 32.30
N GLY A 244 4.10 17.12 31.88
CA GLY A 244 3.73 17.59 30.54
C GLY A 244 4.48 16.87 29.41
N GLN A 245 5.75 16.54 29.64
CA GLN A 245 6.59 15.81 28.68
C GLN A 245 6.22 14.33 28.64
N ILE A 246 5.93 13.70 29.80
CA ILE A 246 5.38 12.34 29.86
C ILE A 246 4.11 12.26 29.00
N ARG A 247 3.17 13.19 29.20
CA ARG A 247 1.94 13.24 28.40
C ARG A 247 2.22 13.40 26.91
N GLY A 248 3.14 14.28 26.53
CA GLY A 248 3.53 14.51 25.13
C GLY A 248 4.08 13.24 24.46
N ILE A 249 5.05 12.60 25.10
CA ILE A 249 5.69 11.35 24.62
C ILE A 249 4.64 10.24 24.45
N LEU A 250 3.84 9.98 25.50
CA LEU A 250 2.83 8.93 25.47
C LEU A 250 1.77 9.19 24.39
N ARG A 251 1.32 10.44 24.24
CA ARG A 251 0.35 10.80 23.21
C ARG A 251 0.93 10.64 21.80
N ASN A 252 2.20 10.96 21.57
CA ASN A 252 2.85 10.75 20.27
C ASN A 252 2.89 9.26 19.90
N ILE A 253 3.23 8.38 20.85
CA ILE A 253 3.20 6.92 20.67
C ILE A 253 1.78 6.46 20.30
N ILE A 254 0.77 6.91 21.04
CA ILE A 254 -0.64 6.54 20.81
C ILE A 254 -1.10 7.03 19.43
N ILE A 255 -0.82 8.27 19.05
CA ILE A 255 -1.19 8.83 17.74
C ILE A 255 -0.53 8.04 16.61
N PHE A 256 0.75 7.72 16.73
CA PHE A 256 1.46 6.92 15.74
C PHE A 256 0.81 5.55 15.58
N THR A 257 0.52 4.88 16.71
CA THR A 257 -0.12 3.57 16.74
C THR A 257 -1.51 3.62 16.10
N LEU A 258 -2.34 4.61 16.44
CA LEU A 258 -3.67 4.77 15.83
C LEU A 258 -3.60 5.02 14.33
N ARG A 259 -2.62 5.81 13.86
CA ARG A 259 -2.40 6.00 12.42
C ARG A 259 -2.05 4.68 11.75
N ASP A 260 -1.16 3.88 12.31
CA ASP A 260 -0.87 2.54 11.77
C ASP A 260 -2.13 1.65 11.75
N ILE A 261 -3.00 1.73 12.76
CA ILE A 261 -4.24 0.94 12.80
C ILE A 261 -5.19 1.27 11.65
N TYR A 262 -5.36 2.56 11.32
CA TYR A 262 -6.42 3.03 10.42
C TYR A 262 -5.94 3.42 9.01
N THR A 263 -4.65 3.29 8.72
CA THR A 263 -4.08 3.62 7.38
C THR A 263 -3.59 2.41 6.58
N THR A 264 -3.59 1.23 7.19
CA THR A 264 -3.35 -0.08 6.56
C THR A 264 -4.64 -0.85 6.39
#